data_AF-A0A2V8DGF7-F1
#
_entry.id   AF-A0A2V8DGF7-F1
#
_cell.length_a   1.000
_cell.length_b   1.000
_cell.length_c   1.000
_cell.angle_alpha   90.00
_cell.angle_beta   90.00
_cell.angle_gamma   90.00
#
_symmetry.space_group_name_H-M   'P 1'
#
loop_
_entity.id
_entity.type
_entity.pdbx_description
1 polymer ?
#
loop_
_entity_poly.entity_id
_entity_poly.type
_entity_poly.pdbx_seq_one_letter_code
_entity_poly.pdbx_strand_id
1 'polypeptide(L)'
;MYGRWRHGDRFYILGIGTVFRFPCSSYRYEPSVEPGVIQAFGVIDGAASAARANDGDAVAALVDAVFDRALPAMPCSNPFRRRVTDAELRFRGGLRPSISERELSETANDVLAAGGAPTWARTSVAQLHLLRDVLRPELPRFIGTVASEYRLSDQLSPIEVAFLAMQLGRGMIYGFEEFQNGPEGWVEHIRALQVNPPAPTTRAVFRIQRGPDLDLERELNESDSTTSRSTNRFLDRLGFPP
;
A
#
# COMPACT_ATOMS: atom_id res chain seq x y z
N MET A 1 13.51 -15.12 10.07
CA MET A 1 12.22 -15.83 10.08
C MET A 1 11.27 -14.96 10.89
N TYR A 2 10.42 -14.17 10.22
CA TYR A 2 9.57 -13.18 10.91
C TYR A 2 8.60 -13.90 11.86
N GLY A 3 8.54 -13.43 13.11
CA GLY A 3 7.63 -13.94 14.12
C GLY A 3 6.18 -13.70 13.71
N ARG A 4 5.58 -14.68 13.04
CA ARG A 4 4.16 -14.70 12.68
C ARG A 4 3.33 -14.82 13.95
N TRP A 5 2.60 -13.77 14.28
CA TRP A 5 1.53 -13.84 15.27
C TRP A 5 0.25 -14.28 14.56
N ARG A 6 -0.12 -15.54 14.77
CA ARG A 6 -1.36 -16.13 14.26
C ARG A 6 -2.22 -16.52 15.45
N HIS A 7 -3.33 -15.83 15.66
CA HIS A 7 -4.39 -16.29 16.58
C HIS A 7 -5.70 -16.34 15.81
N GLY A 8 -6.07 -17.55 15.36
CA GLY A 8 -7.20 -17.74 14.46
C GLY A 8 -7.07 -16.89 13.19
N ASP A 9 -8.15 -16.21 12.82
CA ASP A 9 -8.35 -15.49 11.56
C ASP A 9 -7.79 -14.05 11.57
N ARG A 10 -6.71 -13.76 12.31
CA ARG A 10 -6.17 -12.39 12.45
C ARG A 10 -4.64 -12.39 12.46
N PHE A 11 -4.06 -11.58 11.58
CA PHE A 11 -2.64 -11.21 11.62
C PHE A 11 -2.50 -9.68 11.68
N TYR A 12 -1.48 -9.22 12.40
CA TYR A 12 -1.08 -7.82 12.47
C TYR A 12 0.32 -7.70 11.91
N ILE A 13 0.47 -6.79 10.96
CA ILE A 13 1.78 -6.35 10.48
C ILE A 13 2.02 -5.02 11.16
N LEU A 14 3.12 -4.97 11.92
CA LEU A 14 3.57 -3.76 12.60
C LEU A 14 3.64 -2.60 11.60
N GLY A 15 3.03 -1.47 11.94
CA GLY A 15 2.89 -0.31 11.04
C GLY A 15 1.80 -0.36 9.95
N ILE A 16 1.03 -1.44 9.80
CA ILE A 16 0.06 -1.61 8.68
C ILE A 16 -1.42 -1.81 9.12
N GLY A 17 -1.70 -2.33 10.31
CA GLY A 17 -3.08 -2.45 10.84
C GLY A 17 -3.87 -3.73 10.46
N THR A 18 -5.21 -3.69 10.57
CA THR A 18 -6.15 -4.86 10.44
C THR A 18 -7.06 -4.76 9.19
N VAL A 19 -7.60 -5.88 8.67
CA VAL A 19 -8.21 -6.05 7.32
C VAL A 19 -9.75 -6.23 7.32
N PHE A 20 -10.48 -5.69 6.33
CA PHE A 20 -11.92 -5.95 6.05
C PHE A 20 -12.31 -5.90 4.55
N ARG A 21 -13.56 -6.33 4.27
CA ARG A 21 -14.28 -6.66 3.01
C ARG A 21 -14.09 -5.75 1.78
N PHE A 22 -14.34 -6.36 0.60
CA PHE A 22 -14.20 -5.75 -0.72
C PHE A 22 -15.54 -5.34 -1.38
N PRO A 23 -15.75 -4.05 -1.69
CA PRO A 23 -16.97 -3.57 -2.34
C PRO A 23 -16.97 -3.62 -3.88
N CYS A 24 -15.82 -3.59 -4.55
CA CYS A 24 -15.73 -3.57 -6.01
C CYS A 24 -15.49 -5.00 -6.54
N SER A 25 -16.57 -5.69 -6.91
CA SER A 25 -16.54 -7.12 -7.27
C SER A 25 -16.43 -7.34 -8.80
N SER A 26 -15.22 -7.26 -9.35
CA SER A 26 -14.92 -7.69 -10.73
C SER A 26 -14.13 -9.01 -10.81
N TYR A 27 -13.55 -9.47 -9.70
CA TYR A 27 -12.77 -10.71 -9.63
C TYR A 27 -13.60 -11.90 -9.10
N ARG A 28 -13.43 -13.08 -9.71
CA ARG A 28 -13.93 -14.36 -9.16
C ARG A 28 -12.87 -14.93 -8.21
N TYR A 29 -13.25 -15.17 -6.96
CA TYR A 29 -12.42 -15.84 -5.97
C TYR A 29 -13.09 -17.15 -5.53
N GLU A 30 -12.34 -18.24 -5.50
CA GLU A 30 -12.74 -19.47 -4.82
C GLU A 30 -12.41 -19.33 -3.33
N PRO A 31 -13.40 -19.38 -2.42
CA PRO A 31 -13.17 -19.14 -1.00
C PRO A 31 -12.18 -20.15 -0.42
N SER A 32 -11.08 -19.66 0.16
CA SER A 32 -10.21 -20.49 1.00
C SER A 32 -10.99 -20.98 2.23
N VAL A 33 -10.78 -22.25 2.59
CA VAL A 33 -11.41 -22.90 3.75
C VAL A 33 -10.99 -22.28 5.09
N GLU A 34 -9.94 -21.44 5.10
CA GLU A 34 -9.50 -20.65 6.26
C GLU A 34 -10.01 -19.19 6.15
N PRO A 35 -10.71 -18.66 7.17
CA PRO A 35 -11.29 -17.32 7.09
C PRO A 35 -10.28 -16.16 7.22
N GLY A 36 -10.50 -15.10 6.44
CA GLY A 36 -10.40 -13.72 6.94
C GLY A 36 -9.21 -12.85 6.51
N VAL A 37 -7.98 -13.36 6.33
CA VAL A 37 -6.82 -12.47 6.10
C VAL A 37 -5.84 -12.94 5.04
N ILE A 38 -5.63 -14.26 4.91
CA ILE A 38 -5.00 -14.87 3.72
C ILE A 38 -5.79 -14.48 2.46
N GLN A 39 -7.08 -14.19 2.62
CA GLN A 39 -7.99 -13.80 1.57
C GLN A 39 -7.62 -12.46 0.93
N ALA A 40 -7.07 -11.47 1.65
CA ALA A 40 -6.86 -10.15 1.07
C ALA A 40 -5.56 -9.97 0.30
N PHE A 41 -4.44 -10.40 0.87
CA PHE A 41 -3.21 -10.46 0.11
C PHE A 41 -3.25 -11.55 -0.94
N GLY A 42 -3.92 -12.68 -0.68
CA GLY A 42 -4.19 -13.68 -1.69
C GLY A 42 -5.00 -13.15 -2.88
N VAL A 43 -5.98 -12.27 -2.64
CA VAL A 43 -6.75 -11.60 -3.72
C VAL A 43 -5.87 -10.63 -4.50
N ILE A 44 -5.08 -9.78 -3.83
CA ILE A 44 -4.15 -8.86 -4.53
C ILE A 44 -3.12 -9.65 -5.34
N ASP A 45 -2.48 -10.66 -4.74
CA ASP A 45 -1.43 -11.46 -5.38
C ASP A 45 -1.98 -12.31 -6.53
N GLY A 46 -3.19 -12.84 -6.38
CA GLY A 46 -3.93 -13.54 -7.44
C GLY A 46 -4.28 -12.61 -8.60
N ALA A 47 -4.82 -11.43 -8.33
CA ALA A 47 -5.11 -10.42 -9.34
C ALA A 47 -3.83 -9.91 -10.03
N ALA A 48 -2.73 -9.77 -9.28
CA ALA A 48 -1.42 -9.39 -9.83
C ALA A 48 -0.87 -10.45 -10.78
N SER A 49 -1.10 -11.74 -10.46
CA SER A 49 -0.80 -12.84 -11.36
C SER A 49 -1.59 -12.77 -12.67
N ALA A 50 -2.88 -12.45 -12.60
CA ALA A 50 -3.75 -12.35 -13.78
C ALA A 50 -3.40 -11.13 -14.65
N ALA A 51 -3.06 -10.00 -14.05
CA ALA A 51 -2.74 -8.75 -14.73
C ALA A 51 -1.43 -8.77 -15.55
N ARG A 52 -0.64 -9.86 -15.51
CA ARG A 52 0.67 -9.97 -16.21
C ARG A 52 0.57 -9.73 -17.71
N ALA A 53 -0.54 -10.07 -18.35
CA ALA A 53 -0.69 -10.05 -19.81
C ALA A 53 -1.08 -8.68 -20.41
N ASN A 54 -0.99 -7.58 -19.64
CA ASN A 54 -1.48 -6.25 -20.04
C ASN A 54 -2.98 -6.26 -20.48
N ASP A 55 -3.76 -7.18 -19.92
CA ASP A 55 -5.19 -7.27 -20.12
C ASP A 55 -5.89 -6.16 -19.31
N GLY A 56 -6.72 -5.37 -19.99
CA GLY A 56 -7.45 -4.23 -19.42
C GLY A 56 -8.25 -4.57 -18.17
N ASP A 57 -9.04 -5.64 -18.24
CA ASP A 57 -9.95 -6.06 -17.19
C ASP A 57 -9.17 -6.66 -16.01
N ALA A 58 -8.11 -7.44 -16.30
CA ALA A 58 -7.25 -8.00 -15.27
C ALA A 58 -6.47 -6.92 -14.50
N VAL A 59 -6.00 -5.88 -15.19
CA VAL A 59 -5.33 -4.73 -14.55
C VAL A 59 -6.32 -3.94 -13.70
N ALA A 60 -7.52 -3.65 -14.22
CA ALA A 60 -8.56 -2.99 -13.45
C ALA A 60 -8.92 -3.78 -12.17
N ALA A 61 -9.07 -5.11 -12.28
CA ALA A 61 -9.33 -5.98 -11.13
C ALA A 61 -8.19 -5.96 -10.08
N LEU A 62 -6.93 -5.85 -10.52
CA LEU A 62 -5.80 -5.67 -9.60
C LEU A 62 -5.88 -4.32 -8.87
N VAL A 63 -6.17 -3.24 -9.58
CA VAL A 63 -6.32 -1.92 -8.96
C VAL A 63 -7.49 -1.92 -7.97
N ASP A 64 -8.62 -2.51 -8.34
CA ASP A 64 -9.77 -2.65 -7.43
C ASP A 64 -9.42 -3.45 -6.18
N ALA A 65 -8.72 -4.58 -6.31
CA ALA A 65 -8.28 -5.38 -5.17
C ALA A 65 -7.39 -4.58 -4.20
N VAL A 66 -6.48 -3.77 -4.74
CA VAL A 66 -5.57 -2.92 -3.95
C VAL A 66 -6.35 -1.80 -3.24
N PHE A 67 -7.20 -1.07 -3.96
CA PHE A 67 -7.95 0.03 -3.38
C PHE A 67 -9.04 -0.45 -2.42
N ASP A 68 -9.73 -1.55 -2.69
CA ASP A 68 -10.72 -2.11 -1.77
C ASP A 68 -10.08 -2.54 -0.45
N ARG A 69 -8.84 -3.02 -0.50
CA ARG A 69 -8.08 -3.37 0.70
C ARG A 69 -7.57 -2.14 1.44
N ALA A 70 -7.13 -1.12 0.71
CA ALA A 70 -6.48 0.05 1.27
C ALA A 70 -7.46 1.15 1.69
N LEU A 71 -8.57 1.32 0.97
CA LEU A 71 -9.58 2.37 1.06
C LEU A 71 -10.98 1.79 0.73
N PRO A 72 -11.56 0.96 1.63
CA PRO A 72 -12.78 0.19 1.37
C PRO A 72 -14.07 1.01 1.25
N ALA A 73 -14.12 2.25 1.71
CA ALA A 73 -15.26 3.16 1.53
C ALA A 73 -15.15 4.01 0.25
N MET A 74 -14.01 3.97 -0.46
CA MET A 74 -13.80 4.70 -1.71
C MET A 74 -14.64 4.08 -2.84
N PRO A 75 -15.49 4.86 -3.54
CA PRO A 75 -16.33 4.35 -4.61
C PRO A 75 -15.49 3.83 -5.78
N CYS A 76 -15.99 2.79 -6.47
CA CYS A 76 -15.29 2.21 -7.63
C CYS A 76 -15.13 3.23 -8.78
N SER A 77 -15.99 4.25 -8.85
CA SER A 77 -15.90 5.35 -9.81
C SER A 77 -14.91 6.46 -9.42
N ASN A 78 -14.17 6.31 -8.30
CA ASN A 78 -13.26 7.34 -7.83
C ASN A 78 -12.18 7.63 -8.91
N PRO A 79 -11.93 8.92 -9.24
CA PRO A 79 -10.95 9.29 -10.27
C PRO A 79 -9.54 8.76 -10.01
N PHE A 80 -9.10 8.67 -8.75
CA PHE A 80 -7.77 8.14 -8.41
C PHE A 80 -7.62 6.67 -8.81
N ARG A 81 -8.65 5.85 -8.60
CA ARG A 81 -8.65 4.45 -9.07
C ARG A 81 -8.40 4.39 -10.57
N ARG A 82 -9.16 5.17 -11.35
CA ARG A 82 -9.00 5.24 -12.82
C ARG A 82 -7.60 5.69 -13.22
N ARG A 83 -7.07 6.77 -12.61
CA ARG A 83 -5.73 7.28 -12.90
C ARG A 83 -4.64 6.22 -12.66
N VAL A 84 -4.76 5.44 -11.58
CA VAL A 84 -3.83 4.35 -11.29
C VAL A 84 -3.99 3.20 -12.29
N THR A 85 -5.22 2.81 -12.65
CA THR A 85 -5.48 1.80 -13.69
C THR A 85 -4.85 2.21 -15.03
N ASP A 86 -5.06 3.45 -15.47
CA ASP A 86 -4.52 3.95 -16.73
C ASP A 86 -2.99 4.03 -16.71
N ALA A 87 -2.40 4.42 -15.58
CA ALA A 87 -0.94 4.41 -15.40
C ALA A 87 -0.37 2.99 -15.49
N GLU A 88 -1.02 2.03 -14.82
CA GLU A 88 -0.60 0.63 -14.79
C GLU A 88 -0.72 -0.03 -16.17
N LEU A 89 -1.79 0.26 -16.92
CA LEU A 89 -1.95 -0.19 -18.30
C LEU A 89 -0.85 0.35 -19.22
N ARG A 90 -0.52 1.65 -19.10
CA ARG A 90 0.58 2.24 -19.88
C ARG A 90 1.93 1.63 -19.51
N PHE A 91 2.16 1.36 -18.22
CA PHE A 91 3.38 0.70 -17.76
C PHE A 91 3.51 -0.71 -18.33
N ARG A 92 2.47 -1.55 -18.19
CA ARG A 92 2.45 -2.93 -18.69
C ARG A 92 2.49 -3.01 -20.22
N GLY A 93 1.95 -2.01 -20.91
CA GLY A 93 2.06 -1.84 -22.36
C GLY A 93 3.41 -1.29 -22.83
N GLY A 94 4.36 -1.02 -21.94
CA GLY A 94 5.68 -0.46 -22.29
C GLY A 94 5.66 1.02 -22.69
N LEU A 95 4.53 1.71 -22.51
CA LEU A 95 4.33 3.13 -22.84
C LEU A 95 4.76 4.08 -21.70
N ARG A 96 5.08 3.52 -20.52
CA ARG A 96 5.54 4.27 -19.35
C ARG A 96 6.67 3.50 -18.66
N PRO A 97 7.77 4.16 -18.26
CA PRO A 97 8.79 3.52 -17.44
C PRO A 97 8.26 3.19 -16.04
N SER A 98 8.99 2.31 -15.34
CA SER A 98 8.83 2.12 -13.90
C SER A 98 9.23 3.36 -13.12
N ILE A 99 8.76 3.43 -11.87
CA ILE A 99 9.06 4.51 -10.93
C ILE A 99 10.10 3.99 -9.93
N SER A 100 11.13 4.78 -9.64
CA SER A 100 12.13 4.36 -8.65
C SER A 100 11.68 4.64 -7.21
N GLU A 101 12.18 3.87 -6.24
CA GLU A 101 11.97 4.16 -4.81
C GLU A 101 12.44 5.56 -4.42
N ARG A 102 13.52 6.05 -5.06
CA ARG A 102 14.01 7.42 -4.88
C ARG A 102 12.97 8.44 -5.32
N GLU A 103 12.52 8.34 -6.56
CA GLU A 103 11.52 9.23 -7.15
C GLU A 103 10.23 9.25 -6.34
N LEU A 104 9.77 8.09 -5.87
CA LEU A 104 8.64 7.97 -4.95
C LEU A 104 8.89 8.74 -3.64
N SER A 105 10.03 8.50 -2.98
CA SER A 105 10.35 9.13 -1.69
C SER A 105 10.49 10.66 -1.81
N GLU A 106 11.19 11.14 -2.83
CA GLU A 106 11.40 12.57 -3.09
C GLU A 106 10.07 13.25 -3.41
N THR A 107 9.26 12.66 -4.28
CA THR A 107 7.95 13.22 -4.66
C THR A 107 6.99 13.26 -3.48
N ALA A 108 6.90 12.17 -2.71
CA ALA A 108 6.07 12.13 -1.51
C ALA A 108 6.48 13.21 -0.51
N ASN A 109 7.78 13.32 -0.24
CA ASN A 109 8.31 14.33 0.67
C ASN A 109 8.09 15.75 0.16
N ASP A 110 8.27 16.03 -1.12
CA ASP A 110 7.99 17.38 -1.63
C ASP A 110 6.52 17.77 -1.49
N VAL A 111 5.60 16.85 -1.82
CA VAL A 111 4.16 17.10 -1.72
C VAL A 111 3.75 17.37 -0.28
N LEU A 112 4.22 16.53 0.64
CA LEU A 112 3.98 16.69 2.06
C LEU A 112 4.63 17.97 2.62
N ALA A 113 5.74 18.46 2.04
CA ALA A 113 6.42 19.68 2.48
C ALA A 113 5.65 20.91 2.04
N ALA A 114 5.19 20.91 0.80
CA ALA A 114 4.30 21.93 0.29
C ALA A 114 2.95 21.97 1.03
N GLY A 115 2.50 20.84 1.57
CA GLY A 115 1.31 20.74 2.42
C GLY A 115 1.51 21.12 3.88
N GLY A 116 2.74 21.49 4.29
CA GLY A 116 3.04 21.83 5.69
C GLY A 116 3.04 20.63 6.63
N ALA A 117 3.12 19.40 6.11
CA ALA A 117 3.18 18.21 6.94
C ALA A 117 4.48 18.19 7.77
N PRO A 118 4.44 17.67 9.00
CA PRO A 118 5.61 17.59 9.86
C PRO A 118 6.68 16.65 9.30
N THR A 119 7.92 16.79 9.79
CA THR A 119 9.07 15.98 9.35
C THR A 119 8.97 14.50 9.73
N TRP A 120 8.17 14.14 10.73
CA TRP A 120 7.91 12.74 11.06
C TRP A 120 7.01 12.04 10.03
N ALA A 121 6.22 12.80 9.25
CA ALA A 121 5.35 12.26 8.19
C ALA A 121 6.11 12.02 6.87
N ARG A 122 7.44 12.05 6.90
CA ARG A 122 8.31 11.85 5.73
C ARG A 122 8.60 10.39 5.53
N THR A 123 9.03 10.04 4.32
CA THR A 123 9.54 8.72 4.00
C THR A 123 10.97 8.76 3.49
N SER A 124 11.63 7.60 3.44
CA SER A 124 12.96 7.42 2.87
C SER A 124 13.01 6.17 1.99
N VAL A 125 14.00 6.11 1.09
CA VAL A 125 14.26 4.91 0.27
C VAL A 125 14.42 3.67 1.15
N ALA A 126 15.15 3.79 2.26
CA ALA A 126 15.35 2.67 3.19
C ALA A 126 14.04 2.18 3.81
N GLN A 127 13.11 3.09 4.12
CA GLN A 127 11.79 2.74 4.64
C GLN A 127 10.93 2.04 3.58
N LEU A 128 10.89 2.56 2.36
CA LEU A 128 10.18 1.94 1.24
C LEU A 128 10.72 0.54 0.94
N HIS A 129 12.05 0.40 0.85
CA HIS A 129 12.71 -0.86 0.57
C HIS A 129 12.44 -1.90 1.66
N LEU A 130 12.52 -1.50 2.94
CA LEU A 130 12.22 -2.38 4.07
C LEU A 130 10.76 -2.81 4.08
N LEU A 131 9.83 -1.88 3.81
CA LEU A 131 8.41 -2.21 3.73
C LEU A 131 8.14 -3.24 2.63
N ARG A 132 8.75 -3.07 1.45
CA ARG A 132 8.65 -4.03 0.35
C ARG A 132 9.25 -5.38 0.71
N ASP A 133 10.42 -5.42 1.35
CA ASP A 133 11.05 -6.66 1.80
C ASP A 133 10.15 -7.44 2.78
N VAL A 134 9.46 -6.73 3.67
CA VAL A 134 8.48 -7.32 4.61
C VAL A 134 7.23 -7.83 3.90
N LEU A 135 6.75 -7.12 2.87
CA LEU A 135 5.53 -7.47 2.14
C LEU A 135 5.72 -8.58 1.10
N ARG A 136 6.93 -8.68 0.52
CA ARG A 136 7.24 -9.59 -0.59
C ARG A 136 6.90 -11.06 -0.32
N PRO A 137 7.14 -11.64 0.88
CA PRO A 137 6.76 -13.03 1.16
C PRO A 137 5.24 -13.28 1.10
N GLU A 138 4.43 -12.25 1.35
CA GLU A 138 2.96 -12.35 1.36
C GLU A 138 2.33 -11.93 0.01
N LEU A 139 3.06 -11.16 -0.78
CA LEU A 139 2.65 -10.60 -2.08
C LEU A 139 3.72 -10.84 -3.18
N PRO A 140 4.19 -12.08 -3.39
CA PRO A 140 5.35 -12.36 -4.25
C PRO A 140 5.12 -12.10 -5.75
N ARG A 141 3.86 -12.07 -6.21
CA ARG A 141 3.47 -11.76 -7.60
C ARG A 141 3.08 -10.30 -7.79
N PHE A 142 3.04 -9.52 -6.71
CA PHE A 142 2.72 -8.10 -6.74
C PHE A 142 3.96 -7.24 -6.45
N ILE A 143 4.67 -7.49 -5.35
CA ILE A 143 5.85 -6.71 -4.92
C ILE A 143 7.12 -7.16 -5.66
N GLY A 144 7.85 -6.20 -6.23
CA GLY A 144 9.20 -6.45 -6.77
C GLY A 144 9.23 -7.16 -8.12
N THR A 145 8.21 -6.99 -8.95
CA THR A 145 8.05 -7.77 -10.19
C THR A 145 8.69 -7.14 -11.44
N VAL A 146 9.23 -5.92 -11.33
CA VAL A 146 9.67 -5.12 -12.50
C VAL A 146 10.99 -5.57 -13.12
N ALA A 147 11.97 -6.05 -12.33
CA ALA A 147 13.33 -6.24 -12.84
C ALA A 147 14.04 -7.56 -12.45
N SER A 148 13.70 -8.21 -11.34
CA SER A 148 14.34 -9.47 -10.96
C SER A 148 13.49 -10.30 -10.00
N GLU A 149 13.38 -11.60 -10.28
CA GLU A 149 12.72 -12.56 -9.38
C GLU A 149 13.53 -12.84 -8.10
N TYR A 150 14.84 -12.56 -8.09
CA TYR A 150 15.72 -12.97 -6.99
C TYR A 150 16.00 -11.83 -6.01
N ARG A 151 16.23 -10.61 -6.51
CA ARG A 151 16.51 -9.44 -5.69
C ARG A 151 15.47 -8.36 -5.91
N LEU A 152 15.01 -7.76 -4.82
CA LEU A 152 14.14 -6.61 -4.88
C LEU A 152 14.90 -5.45 -5.56
N SER A 153 14.47 -5.06 -6.75
CA SER A 153 15.00 -3.88 -7.44
C SER A 153 14.46 -2.61 -6.81
N ASP A 154 15.05 -1.46 -7.12
CA ASP A 154 14.53 -0.15 -6.72
C ASP A 154 13.36 0.32 -7.60
N GLN A 155 12.95 -0.48 -8.59
CA GLN A 155 11.91 -0.14 -9.55
C GLN A 155 10.54 -0.67 -9.11
N LEU A 156 9.51 0.14 -9.35
CA LEU A 156 8.13 -0.06 -8.92
C LEU A 156 7.19 0.09 -10.11
N SER A 157 6.13 -0.73 -10.17
CA SER A 157 5.00 -0.45 -11.05
C SER A 157 4.13 0.66 -10.46
N PRO A 158 3.35 1.39 -11.30
CA PRO A 158 2.41 2.40 -10.81
C PRO A 158 1.46 1.92 -9.70
N ILE A 159 0.92 0.70 -9.81
CA ILE A 159 0.05 0.16 -8.74
C ILE A 159 0.83 -0.20 -7.46
N GLU A 160 2.09 -0.67 -7.57
CA GLU A 160 2.95 -0.92 -6.41
C GLU A 160 3.25 0.40 -5.67
N VAL A 161 3.50 1.49 -6.42
CA VAL A 161 3.65 2.84 -5.86
C VAL A 161 2.42 3.28 -5.09
N ALA A 162 1.23 3.18 -5.69
CA ALA A 162 -0.02 3.56 -5.05
C ALA A 162 -0.26 2.75 -3.77
N PHE A 163 -0.02 1.44 -3.82
CA PHE A 163 -0.12 0.57 -2.65
C PHE A 163 0.83 1.01 -1.53
N LEU A 164 2.13 1.15 -1.81
CA LEU A 164 3.10 1.55 -0.78
C LEU A 164 2.78 2.91 -0.17
N ALA A 165 2.35 3.88 -0.98
CA ALA A 165 1.94 5.20 -0.50
C ALA A 165 0.73 5.11 0.44
N MET A 166 -0.29 4.32 0.09
CA MET A 166 -1.46 4.10 0.95
C MET A 166 -1.08 3.37 2.26
N GLN A 167 -0.22 2.36 2.19
CA GLN A 167 0.21 1.60 3.35
C GLN A 167 1.01 2.47 4.33
N LEU A 168 1.98 3.24 3.84
CA LEU A 168 2.74 4.17 4.67
C LEU A 168 1.88 5.31 5.20
N GLY A 169 1.04 5.93 4.36
CA GLY A 169 0.17 7.02 4.77
C GLY A 169 -0.77 6.60 5.89
N ARG A 170 -1.41 5.43 5.77
CA ARG A 170 -2.23 4.85 6.85
C ARG A 170 -1.38 4.56 8.09
N GLY A 171 -0.20 3.95 7.94
CA GLY A 171 0.72 3.71 9.05
C GLY A 171 1.05 4.99 9.83
N MET A 172 1.35 6.08 9.13
CA MET A 172 1.66 7.38 9.74
C MET A 172 0.45 8.03 10.43
N ILE A 173 -0.77 7.85 9.89
CA ILE A 173 -1.99 8.38 10.48
C ILE A 173 -2.39 7.60 11.74
N TYR A 174 -2.30 6.28 11.72
CA TYR A 174 -2.85 5.42 12.80
C TYR A 174 -1.82 4.91 13.79
N GLY A 175 -0.58 4.74 13.33
CA GLY A 175 0.54 4.25 14.11
C GLY A 175 1.51 5.37 14.48
N PHE A 176 1.03 6.61 14.65
CA PHE A 176 1.88 7.80 14.88
C PHE A 176 3.04 7.55 15.87
N GLU A 177 2.81 6.81 16.97
CA GLU A 177 3.86 6.46 17.94
C GLU A 177 5.04 5.70 17.33
N GLU A 178 4.82 4.89 16.30
CA GLU A 178 5.86 4.17 15.56
C GLU A 178 6.63 5.08 14.59
N PHE A 179 6.00 6.16 14.10
CA PHE A 179 6.55 7.07 13.08
C PHE A 179 7.09 8.38 13.65
N GLN A 180 6.86 8.68 14.93
CA GLN A 180 7.23 9.96 15.56
C GLN A 180 8.73 10.30 15.47
N ASN A 181 9.59 9.28 15.36
CA ASN A 181 11.04 9.43 15.23
C ASN A 181 11.52 9.60 13.77
N GLY A 182 10.58 9.79 12.83
CA GLY A 182 10.87 9.90 11.40
C GLY A 182 11.18 8.56 10.73
N PRO A 183 11.49 8.60 9.42
CA PRO A 183 11.63 7.38 8.63
C PRO A 183 12.79 6.50 9.08
N GLU A 184 13.91 7.08 9.49
CA GLU A 184 15.09 6.36 9.97
C GLU A 184 14.81 5.69 11.32
N GLY A 185 14.16 6.40 12.25
CA GLY A 185 13.74 5.83 13.53
C GLY A 185 12.77 4.66 13.37
N TRP A 186 11.85 4.73 12.40
CA TRP A 186 10.99 3.61 12.05
C TRP A 186 11.79 2.42 11.50
N VAL A 187 12.74 2.66 10.58
CA VAL A 187 13.59 1.60 10.01
C VAL A 187 14.40 0.90 11.10
N GLU A 188 15.00 1.65 12.02
CA GLU A 188 15.73 1.12 13.16
C GLU A 188 14.83 0.28 14.07
N HIS A 189 13.63 0.79 14.38
CA HIS A 189 12.66 0.08 15.20
C HIS A 189 12.24 -1.27 14.60
N ILE A 190 11.87 -1.29 13.32
CA ILE A 190 11.47 -2.52 12.63
C ILE A 190 12.64 -3.51 12.54
N ARG A 191 13.87 -3.05 12.25
CA ARG A 191 15.06 -3.91 12.25
C ARG A 191 15.34 -4.47 13.64
N ALA A 192 15.19 -3.68 14.70
CA ALA A 192 15.38 -4.17 16.07
C ALA A 192 14.38 -5.29 16.41
N LEU A 193 13.13 -5.16 15.97
CA LEU A 193 12.09 -6.19 16.14
C LEU A 193 12.36 -7.45 15.30
N GLN A 194 13.01 -7.33 14.13
CA GLN A 194 13.44 -8.47 13.33
C GLN A 194 14.53 -9.29 14.01
N VAL A 195 15.44 -8.63 14.72
CA VAL A 195 16.54 -9.27 15.47
C VAL A 195 16.04 -9.86 16.79
N ASN A 196 15.22 -9.09 17.52
CA ASN A 196 14.70 -9.46 18.84
C ASN A 196 13.16 -9.45 18.83
N PRO A 197 12.52 -10.50 18.27
CA PRO A 197 11.07 -10.56 18.25
C PRO A 197 10.53 -10.66 19.70
N PRO A 198 9.48 -9.90 20.06
CA PRO A 198 8.88 -9.98 21.38
C PRO A 198 8.35 -11.39 21.67
N ALA A 199 8.42 -11.82 22.94
CA ALA A 199 7.93 -13.12 23.36
C ALA A 199 6.43 -13.31 23.02
N PRO A 200 5.95 -14.54 22.73
CA PRO A 200 4.57 -14.84 22.32
C PRO A 200 3.44 -14.54 23.33
N THR A 201 3.60 -13.60 24.25
CA THR A 201 2.65 -13.34 25.33
C THR A 201 2.10 -11.91 25.36
N THR A 202 0.77 -11.85 25.52
CA THR A 202 -0.13 -10.72 25.83
C THR A 202 -0.80 -10.06 24.62
N ARG A 203 -2.08 -10.41 24.45
CA ARG A 203 -3.08 -9.83 23.55
C ARG A 203 -2.77 -8.39 23.15
N ALA A 204 -2.45 -8.16 21.88
CA ALA A 204 -2.70 -6.87 21.25
C ALA A 204 -4.21 -6.62 21.31
N VAL A 205 -4.64 -5.73 22.21
CA VAL A 205 -6.01 -5.24 22.26
C VAL A 205 -6.18 -4.31 21.06
N PHE A 206 -6.71 -4.83 19.96
CA PHE A 206 -7.11 -4.01 18.82
C PHE A 206 -8.27 -3.12 19.23
N ARG A 207 -7.99 -1.84 19.48
CA ARG A 207 -9.03 -0.80 19.42
C ARG A 207 -9.37 -0.62 17.95
N ILE A 208 -10.55 -1.09 17.54
CA ILE A 208 -11.16 -0.69 16.29
C ILE A 208 -11.49 0.81 16.42
N GLN A 209 -10.59 1.69 15.97
CA GLN A 209 -10.94 3.10 15.78
C GLN A 209 -11.66 3.23 14.44
N ARG A 210 -12.98 3.08 14.47
CA ARG A 210 -13.90 3.20 13.32
C ARG A 210 -14.06 4.64 12.78
N GLY A 211 -13.18 5.56 13.17
CA GLY A 211 -13.34 7.01 12.99
C GLY A 211 -12.54 7.58 11.81
N PRO A 212 -11.20 7.47 11.76
CA PRO A 212 -10.41 8.30 10.86
C PRO A 212 -10.30 7.77 9.42
N ASP A 213 -10.55 6.48 9.17
CA ASP A 213 -10.56 5.91 7.80
C ASP A 213 -11.66 6.56 6.95
N LEU A 214 -12.83 6.84 7.55
CA LEU A 214 -13.94 7.49 6.85
C LEU A 214 -13.64 8.95 6.50
N ASP A 215 -12.85 9.65 7.33
CA ASP A 215 -12.50 11.05 7.07
C ASP A 215 -11.49 11.17 5.91
N LEU A 216 -10.46 10.32 5.87
CA LEU A 216 -9.49 10.29 4.76
C LEU A 216 -10.18 9.93 3.43
N GLU A 217 -11.01 8.90 3.44
CA GLU A 217 -11.71 8.45 2.24
C GLU A 217 -12.76 9.46 1.76
N ARG A 218 -13.43 10.16 2.70
CA ARG A 218 -14.30 11.30 2.36
C ARG A 218 -13.49 12.42 1.70
N GLU A 219 -12.37 12.83 2.29
CA GLU A 219 -11.55 13.90 1.71
C GLU A 219 -11.00 13.53 0.33
N LEU A 220 -10.62 12.27 0.09
CA LEU A 220 -10.22 11.79 -1.23
C LEU A 220 -11.38 11.76 -2.25
N ASN A 221 -12.63 11.76 -1.80
CA ASN A 221 -13.79 11.87 -2.67
C ASN A 221 -14.18 13.33 -2.96
N GLU A 222 -13.77 14.27 -2.10
CA GLU A 222 -14.01 15.70 -2.28
C GLU A 222 -12.91 16.32 -3.16
N SER A 223 -13.26 16.74 -4.38
CA SER A 223 -12.30 17.29 -5.36
C SER A 223 -11.49 18.48 -4.83
N ASP A 224 -12.09 19.27 -3.94
CA ASP A 224 -11.52 20.52 -3.43
C ASP A 224 -10.87 20.37 -2.04
N SER A 225 -10.75 19.14 -1.51
CA SER A 225 -10.06 18.91 -0.24
C SER A 225 -8.54 19.09 -0.40
N THR A 226 -7.87 19.41 0.71
CA THR A 226 -6.40 19.49 0.72
C THR A 226 -5.75 18.14 0.42
N THR A 227 -6.37 17.05 0.89
CA THR A 227 -5.92 15.68 0.63
C THR A 227 -6.06 15.32 -0.85
N SER A 228 -7.19 15.63 -1.48
CA SER A 228 -7.41 15.39 -2.91
C SER A 228 -6.45 16.20 -3.78
N ARG A 229 -6.24 17.48 -3.47
CA ARG A 229 -5.24 18.32 -4.17
C ARG A 229 -3.81 17.79 -4.01
N SER A 230 -3.45 17.36 -2.81
CA SER A 230 -2.11 16.80 -2.54
C SER A 230 -1.92 15.47 -3.26
N THR A 231 -2.95 14.62 -3.27
CA THR A 231 -2.95 13.34 -3.99
C THR A 231 -2.83 13.55 -5.49
N ASN A 232 -3.60 14.49 -6.07
CA ASN A 232 -3.46 14.82 -7.49
C ASN A 232 -2.05 15.33 -7.82
N ARG A 233 -1.50 16.25 -7.01
CA ARG A 233 -0.13 16.75 -7.20
C ARG A 233 0.92 15.62 -7.11
N PHE A 234 0.73 14.69 -6.19
CA PHE A 234 1.59 13.51 -6.05
C PHE A 234 1.54 12.63 -7.31
N LEU A 235 0.33 12.28 -7.78
CA LEU A 235 0.13 11.51 -8.99
C LEU A 235 0.69 12.22 -10.23
N ASP A 236 0.45 13.53 -10.37
CA ASP A 236 0.94 14.34 -11.49
C ASP A 236 2.47 14.35 -11.56
N ARG A 237 3.14 14.55 -10.41
CA ARG A 237 4.61 14.59 -10.34
C ARG A 237 5.27 13.25 -10.65
N LEU A 238 4.60 12.15 -10.30
CA LEU A 238 5.03 10.81 -10.71
C LEU A 238 4.65 10.48 -12.15
N GLY A 239 3.88 11.35 -12.83
CA GLY A 239 3.50 11.26 -14.24
C GLY A 239 2.20 10.51 -14.51
N PHE A 240 1.37 10.20 -13.51
CA PHE A 240 0.10 9.48 -13.71
C PHE A 240 -0.83 10.30 -14.62
N PRO A 241 -1.53 9.68 -15.58
CA PRO A 241 -2.46 10.40 -16.45
C PRO A 241 -3.56 11.06 -15.62
N PRO A 242 -4.05 12.24 -16.03
CA PRO A 242 -5.13 12.96 -15.34
C PRO A 242 -6.48 12.24 -15.46
#